data_AF-A0A3D1BPW1-F1
#
_entry.id   AF-A0A3D1BPW1-F1
#
_cell.length_a   1.000
_cell.length_b   1.000
_cell.length_c   1.000
_cell.angle_alpha   90.00
_cell.angle_beta   90.00
_cell.angle_gamma   90.00
#
_symmetry.space_group_name_H-M   'P 1'
#
loop_
_entity.id
_entity.type
_entity.pdbx_description
1 polymer ?
#
loop_
_entity_poly.entity_id
_entity_poly.type
_entity_poly.pdbx_seq_one_letter_code
_entity_poly.pdbx_strand_id
1 'polypeptide(L)'
;SFTSGRTGFEINGKGVFLRGSHDACIFPLTGYAPMDKKEWIRIFNIAKSYGINHYRFHSWCPPGAAFEAADETGMYLQPELPNKRDYGKKEHDDYLRREGELIFQAFGNHPSFVMFTLGNELGRNQSYYDMVAHFKKTDSRHLYAQGSNNENYPGGDLTLAEGDDFWVTSQTEGELPVRGSFYQGDYERGHIDYYPPSTMINYDLSIAGLAVPVVGHETGQFQVSPDFSEIPEYTGVLKARNYEIFRERLEAKNMLDQADDFVKASGALAVLCYREDIEAALRTRWFGGFQLLDLHDFSGQGTASVGILNVFMESKGLIEPAEWREFCSETVPLLKMKKYTWSSSETFIGAIELSHFGPRDLQQGIIDWEVRTDKGKVLFSGSTEPEDIKQGDLHEIDMFSFPLKEIDTPQKLNIELSLRGTKYQNNYSIWVYGDDIDTTIPDDIMLTDSFDGSVEEFLEKGGKVIFVPAKDKLINSVKGAFQTDFWCFPMFRRAALRNNVEVAPGTLGILCDPSHKALADFPSEYHSNWQWWHLVKNSNPVILDDTPADYRPVVQVIDNFWRNHKLGILFEIKVGKGKLLVCAIDLLDNMDKPEIRQFYHSIVNYADSPGFSPSSEMDINSVRELLKSK
;
A
#
# COMPACT_ATOMS: atom_id res chain seq x y z
N SER A 1 10.64 15.87 -28.81
CA SER A 1 9.96 14.57 -28.97
C SER A 1 9.93 13.84 -27.65
N PHE A 2 8.84 13.14 -27.37
CA PHE A 2 8.81 12.09 -26.37
C PHE A 2 9.13 10.77 -27.07
N THR A 3 10.01 9.95 -26.51
CA THR A 3 10.54 8.72 -27.13
C THR A 3 10.72 7.63 -26.08
N SER A 4 10.76 6.38 -26.50
CA SER A 4 11.03 5.23 -25.64
C SER A 4 12.18 4.37 -26.17
N GLY A 5 12.76 3.58 -25.28
CA GLY A 5 13.72 2.53 -25.61
C GLY A 5 14.01 1.67 -24.38
N ARG A 6 14.91 0.70 -24.51
CA ARG A 6 15.24 -0.25 -23.43
C ARG A 6 15.63 0.43 -22.10
N THR A 7 16.18 1.63 -22.13
CA THR A 7 16.66 2.36 -20.93
C THR A 7 15.60 3.22 -20.26
N GLY A 8 14.38 3.31 -20.79
CA GLY A 8 13.30 4.14 -20.24
C GLY A 8 12.56 4.96 -21.29
N PHE A 9 11.86 6.00 -20.83
CA PHE A 9 11.34 7.08 -21.68
C PHE A 9 12.30 8.27 -21.71
N GLU A 10 12.21 9.10 -22.74
CA GLU A 10 12.94 10.36 -22.84
C GLU A 10 12.04 11.51 -23.36
N ILE A 11 12.26 12.71 -22.85
CA ILE A 11 11.74 13.97 -23.41
C ILE A 11 12.92 14.83 -23.88
N ASN A 12 13.02 15.04 -25.19
CA ASN A 12 14.11 15.82 -25.80
C ASN A 12 15.53 15.38 -25.37
N GLY A 13 15.78 14.07 -25.25
CA GLY A 13 17.08 13.53 -24.83
C GLY A 13 17.34 13.55 -23.32
N LYS A 14 16.30 13.68 -22.49
CA LYS A 14 16.38 13.57 -21.03
C LYS A 14 15.49 12.44 -20.54
N GLY A 15 16.02 11.53 -19.72
CA GLY A 15 15.27 10.43 -19.14
C GLY A 15 14.01 10.90 -18.40
N VAL A 16 12.94 10.12 -18.50
CA VAL A 16 11.65 10.33 -17.81
C VAL A 16 11.24 9.03 -17.14
N PHE A 17 10.99 9.12 -15.84
CA PHE A 17 10.26 8.13 -15.07
C PHE A 17 8.82 8.63 -14.89
N LEU A 18 7.84 7.82 -15.30
CA LEU A 18 6.42 8.14 -15.17
C LEU A 18 5.95 7.86 -13.73
N ARG A 19 5.55 8.89 -13.01
CA ARG A 19 4.80 8.80 -11.75
C ARG A 19 3.36 9.14 -12.10
N GLY A 20 2.58 8.12 -12.43
CA GLY A 20 1.27 8.26 -13.04
C GLY A 20 0.12 8.08 -12.06
N SER A 21 -1.00 8.76 -12.33
CA SER A 21 -2.32 8.36 -11.83
C SER A 21 -3.14 7.73 -12.95
N HIS A 22 -4.00 6.79 -12.57
CA HIS A 22 -5.18 6.42 -13.32
C HIS A 22 -6.22 7.58 -13.27
N ASP A 23 -7.15 7.62 -14.22
CA ASP A 23 -8.36 8.45 -14.17
C ASP A 23 -9.51 7.72 -14.87
N ALA A 24 -10.55 7.35 -14.11
CA ALA A 24 -11.74 6.65 -14.58
C ALA A 24 -12.96 7.57 -14.86
N CYS A 25 -12.73 8.86 -15.15
CA CYS A 25 -13.75 9.89 -15.35
C CYS A 25 -14.67 10.10 -14.13
N ILE A 26 -14.05 10.21 -12.94
CA ILE A 26 -14.75 10.24 -11.64
C ILE A 26 -15.19 11.67 -11.29
N PHE A 27 -16.39 12.05 -11.73
CA PHE A 27 -16.92 13.41 -11.50
C PHE A 27 -18.33 13.37 -10.89
N PRO A 28 -18.48 13.05 -9.59
CA PRO A 28 -19.78 12.81 -8.95
C PRO A 28 -20.73 14.02 -8.91
N LEU A 29 -20.19 15.24 -8.97
CA LEU A 29 -20.99 16.47 -8.96
C LEU A 29 -21.72 16.72 -10.29
N THR A 30 -21.09 16.40 -11.41
CA THR A 30 -21.55 16.72 -12.77
C THR A 30 -22.00 15.50 -13.58
N GLY A 31 -21.48 14.31 -13.27
CA GLY A 31 -21.67 13.09 -14.05
C GLY A 31 -20.92 13.07 -15.38
N TYR A 32 -20.05 14.05 -15.64
CA TYR A 32 -19.19 14.16 -16.82
C TYR A 32 -17.95 15.01 -16.50
N ALA A 33 -16.87 14.78 -17.24
CA ALA A 33 -15.59 15.47 -17.08
C ALA A 33 -15.69 17.01 -17.27
N PRO A 34 -14.93 17.82 -16.50
CA PRO A 34 -14.94 19.28 -16.63
C PRO A 34 -14.65 19.72 -18.07
N MET A 35 -15.50 20.58 -18.61
CA MET A 35 -15.36 21.13 -19.96
C MET A 35 -14.59 22.45 -19.98
N ASP A 36 -14.19 22.97 -18.81
CA ASP A 36 -13.36 24.17 -18.66
C ASP A 36 -11.94 23.82 -18.23
N LYS A 37 -10.98 24.60 -18.71
CA LYS A 37 -9.56 24.40 -18.42
C LYS A 37 -9.18 24.66 -16.96
N LYS A 38 -9.90 25.55 -16.28
CA LYS A 38 -9.54 26.00 -14.93
C LYS A 38 -9.62 24.83 -13.95
N GLU A 39 -10.64 23.99 -14.07
CA GLU A 39 -10.80 22.83 -13.21
C GLU A 39 -9.71 21.76 -13.47
N TRP A 40 -9.34 21.51 -14.73
CA TRP A 40 -8.19 20.63 -15.04
C TRP A 40 -6.85 21.19 -14.54
N ILE A 41 -6.64 22.50 -14.58
CA ILE A 41 -5.48 23.14 -13.94
C ILE A 41 -5.50 22.93 -12.42
N ARG A 42 -6.67 22.91 -11.76
CA ARG A 42 -6.79 22.55 -10.33
C ARG A 42 -6.35 21.11 -10.10
N ILE A 43 -6.96 20.16 -10.82
CA ILE A 43 -6.72 18.71 -10.71
C ILE A 43 -5.23 18.39 -10.92
N PHE A 44 -4.62 18.85 -12.01
CA PHE A 44 -3.21 18.56 -12.29
C PHE A 44 -2.24 19.26 -11.32
N ASN A 45 -2.54 20.46 -10.82
CA ASN A 45 -1.68 21.09 -9.80
C ASN A 45 -1.75 20.36 -8.45
N ILE A 46 -2.91 19.80 -8.08
CA ILE A 46 -3.04 18.92 -6.92
C ILE A 46 -2.20 17.66 -7.16
N ALA A 47 -2.36 16.96 -8.29
CA ALA A 47 -1.55 15.77 -8.56
C ALA A 47 -0.03 16.05 -8.56
N LYS A 48 0.40 17.18 -9.12
CA LYS A 48 1.81 17.62 -9.08
C LYS A 48 2.32 17.97 -7.68
N SER A 49 1.45 18.38 -6.75
CA SER A 49 1.85 18.57 -5.35
C SER A 49 2.18 17.24 -4.67
N TYR A 50 1.59 16.12 -5.14
CA TYR A 50 1.95 14.74 -4.81
C TYR A 50 2.99 14.12 -5.78
N GLY A 51 3.70 14.94 -6.57
CA GLY A 51 4.83 14.51 -7.41
C GLY A 51 4.47 13.77 -8.71
N ILE A 52 3.18 13.56 -8.98
CA ILE A 52 2.67 12.97 -10.24
C ILE A 52 3.08 13.84 -11.43
N ASN A 53 3.49 13.18 -12.53
CA ASN A 53 3.83 13.81 -13.81
C ASN A 53 3.12 13.16 -15.01
N HIS A 54 2.29 12.13 -14.79
CA HIS A 54 1.59 11.38 -15.83
C HIS A 54 0.13 11.11 -15.45
N TYR A 55 -0.76 11.10 -16.44
CA TYR A 55 -2.15 10.69 -16.30
C TYR A 55 -2.52 9.69 -17.40
N ARG A 56 -3.08 8.55 -17.00
CA ARG A 56 -3.69 7.56 -17.90
C ARG A 56 -5.21 7.60 -17.76
N PHE A 57 -5.91 7.89 -18.86
CA PHE A 57 -7.37 7.96 -18.88
C PHE A 57 -7.99 6.60 -19.21
N HIS A 58 -8.37 5.86 -18.17
CA HIS A 58 -8.80 4.46 -18.22
C HIS A 58 -9.96 4.22 -19.18
N SER A 59 -9.69 3.60 -20.33
CA SER A 59 -10.68 3.41 -21.39
C SER A 59 -11.46 4.70 -21.74
N TRP A 60 -10.81 5.87 -21.79
CA TRP A 60 -11.42 7.09 -22.34
C TRP A 60 -10.41 8.14 -22.83
N CYS A 61 -10.91 9.14 -23.57
CA CYS A 61 -10.15 10.31 -23.98
C CYS A 61 -10.74 11.57 -23.31
N PRO A 62 -9.92 12.43 -22.67
CA PRO A 62 -10.40 13.61 -21.98
C PRO A 62 -10.79 14.73 -22.96
N PRO A 63 -11.55 15.75 -22.51
CA PRO A 63 -11.89 16.91 -23.34
C PRO A 63 -10.66 17.77 -23.65
N GLY A 64 -10.71 18.59 -24.70
CA GLY A 64 -9.63 19.52 -25.08
C GLY A 64 -9.16 20.45 -23.94
N ALA A 65 -10.07 20.81 -23.04
CA ALA A 65 -9.76 21.55 -21.81
C ALA A 65 -8.70 20.88 -20.91
N ALA A 66 -8.68 19.55 -20.87
CA ALA A 66 -7.67 18.77 -20.15
C ALA A 66 -6.32 18.83 -20.86
N PHE A 67 -6.28 18.65 -22.18
CA PHE A 67 -5.03 18.76 -22.94
C PHE A 67 -4.41 20.16 -22.84
N GLU A 68 -5.21 21.22 -22.95
CA GLU A 68 -4.71 22.59 -22.73
C GLU A 68 -4.17 22.81 -21.31
N ALA A 69 -4.83 22.24 -20.28
CA ALA A 69 -4.33 22.31 -18.90
C ALA A 69 -3.04 21.51 -18.70
N ALA A 70 -2.93 20.34 -19.33
CA ALA A 70 -1.76 19.47 -19.27
C ALA A 70 -0.55 20.11 -19.98
N ASP A 71 -0.77 20.81 -21.09
CA ASP A 71 0.26 21.60 -21.78
C ASP A 71 0.81 22.73 -20.89
N GLU A 72 -0.06 23.48 -20.21
CA GLU A 72 0.33 24.59 -19.32
C GLU A 72 0.99 24.11 -18.03
N THR A 73 0.50 23.01 -17.45
CA THR A 73 1.03 22.44 -16.20
C THR A 73 2.23 21.51 -16.43
N GLY A 74 2.48 21.04 -17.65
CA GLY A 74 3.53 20.06 -17.95
C GLY A 74 3.21 18.67 -17.40
N MET A 75 2.03 18.16 -17.74
CA MET A 75 1.57 16.79 -17.42
C MET A 75 1.64 15.92 -18.68
N TYR A 76 2.18 14.70 -18.57
CA TYR A 76 2.14 13.71 -19.66
C TYR A 76 0.80 12.99 -19.67
N LEU A 77 0.18 12.84 -20.83
CA LEU A 77 -1.12 12.18 -20.97
C LEU A 77 -1.02 10.91 -21.82
N GLN A 78 -1.66 9.85 -21.33
CA GLN A 78 -2.05 8.65 -22.07
C GLN A 78 -3.58 8.58 -22.14
N PRO A 79 -4.22 9.17 -23.16
CA PRO A 79 -5.59 8.83 -23.54
C PRO A 79 -5.69 7.37 -23.99
N GLU A 80 -6.83 6.74 -23.73
CA GLU A 80 -7.14 5.40 -24.25
C GLU A 80 -8.38 5.43 -25.15
N LEU A 81 -8.49 4.48 -26.07
CA LEU A 81 -9.76 4.24 -26.76
C LEU A 81 -10.85 3.79 -25.75
N PRO A 82 -12.14 4.12 -26.00
CA PRO A 82 -13.24 3.81 -25.09
C PRO A 82 -13.65 2.32 -25.15
N ASN A 83 -12.73 1.45 -24.74
CA ASN A 83 -12.84 0.01 -24.96
C ASN A 83 -12.40 -0.83 -23.76
N LYS A 84 -13.23 -1.84 -23.46
CA LYS A 84 -12.97 -2.99 -22.58
C LYS A 84 -13.58 -4.28 -23.20
N ARG A 85 -13.37 -4.47 -24.50
CA ARG A 85 -13.89 -5.58 -25.31
C ARG A 85 -12.88 -6.01 -26.38
N ASP A 86 -12.92 -7.29 -26.72
CA ASP A 86 -12.02 -7.84 -27.74
C ASP A 86 -12.25 -7.28 -29.15
N TYR A 87 -11.13 -6.96 -29.81
CA TYR A 87 -11.08 -6.68 -31.25
C TYR A 87 -11.24 -7.97 -32.08
N GLY A 88 -11.51 -7.82 -33.38
CA GLY A 88 -11.78 -8.90 -34.33
C GLY A 88 -13.22 -8.90 -34.85
N LYS A 89 -14.00 -7.86 -34.55
CA LYS A 89 -15.35 -7.65 -35.08
C LYS A 89 -15.36 -6.37 -35.90
N LYS A 90 -15.48 -6.51 -37.23
CA LYS A 90 -15.33 -5.38 -38.18
C LYS A 90 -16.06 -4.09 -37.78
N GLU A 91 -17.32 -4.15 -37.35
CA GLU A 91 -18.09 -2.96 -36.98
C GLU A 91 -17.54 -2.24 -35.73
N HIS A 92 -17.05 -3.01 -34.76
CA HIS A 92 -16.42 -2.52 -33.55
C HIS A 92 -15.03 -1.93 -33.86
N ASP A 93 -14.24 -2.66 -34.63
CA ASP A 93 -12.87 -2.26 -34.98
C ASP A 93 -12.87 -1.05 -35.93
N ASP A 94 -13.83 -0.95 -36.87
CA ASP A 94 -14.04 0.23 -37.71
C ASP A 94 -14.49 1.45 -36.90
N TYR A 95 -15.33 1.27 -35.88
CA TYR A 95 -15.72 2.35 -34.96
C TYR A 95 -14.51 2.85 -34.16
N LEU A 96 -13.75 1.95 -33.53
CA LEU A 96 -12.59 2.30 -32.72
C LEU A 96 -11.44 2.89 -33.56
N ARG A 97 -11.23 2.43 -34.79
CA ARG A 97 -10.30 3.06 -35.74
C ARG A 97 -10.69 4.51 -36.02
N ARG A 98 -11.96 4.73 -36.36
CA ARG A 98 -12.50 6.07 -36.63
C ARG A 98 -12.41 6.98 -35.40
N GLU A 99 -12.69 6.46 -34.21
CA GLU A 99 -12.60 7.22 -32.96
C GLU A 99 -11.16 7.67 -32.69
N GLY A 100 -10.17 6.77 -32.85
CA GLY A 100 -8.75 7.11 -32.74
C GLY A 100 -8.31 8.17 -33.76
N GLU A 101 -8.71 8.03 -35.03
CA GLU A 101 -8.44 9.02 -36.07
C GLU A 101 -9.01 10.41 -35.72
N LEU A 102 -10.22 10.47 -35.14
CA LEU A 102 -10.84 11.71 -34.68
C LEU A 102 -10.13 12.31 -33.45
N ILE A 103 -9.68 11.48 -32.50
CA ILE A 103 -8.87 11.88 -31.34
C ILE A 103 -7.55 12.52 -31.81
N PHE A 104 -6.84 11.91 -32.76
CA PHE A 104 -5.58 12.46 -33.28
C PHE A 104 -5.79 13.77 -34.07
N GLN A 105 -6.90 13.87 -34.82
CA GLN A 105 -7.26 15.09 -35.54
C GLN A 105 -7.59 16.24 -34.58
N ALA A 106 -8.33 15.95 -33.50
CA ALA A 106 -8.75 16.95 -32.52
C ALA A 106 -7.61 17.37 -31.58
N PHE A 107 -6.84 16.41 -31.06
CA PHE A 107 -5.96 16.62 -29.91
C PHE A 107 -4.49 16.29 -30.13
N GLY A 108 -4.10 15.57 -31.19
CA GLY A 108 -2.72 15.11 -31.39
C GLY A 108 -1.66 16.22 -31.58
N ASN A 109 -2.07 17.49 -31.66
CA ASN A 109 -1.15 18.64 -31.67
C ASN A 109 -0.71 19.09 -30.27
N HIS A 110 -1.36 18.62 -29.20
CA HIS A 110 -1.03 18.99 -27.83
C HIS A 110 0.27 18.29 -27.38
N PRO A 111 1.33 19.01 -26.96
CA PRO A 111 2.59 18.42 -26.51
C PRO A 111 2.46 17.53 -25.26
N SER A 112 1.38 17.66 -24.48
CA SER A 112 1.05 16.75 -23.39
C SER A 112 0.59 15.36 -23.85
N PHE A 113 0.05 15.22 -25.07
CA PHE A 113 -0.37 13.93 -25.63
C PHE A 113 0.87 13.17 -26.12
N VAL A 114 1.39 12.27 -25.29
CA VAL A 114 2.65 11.55 -25.57
C VAL A 114 2.49 10.05 -25.82
N MET A 115 1.43 9.44 -25.31
CA MET A 115 1.19 7.99 -25.35
C MET A 115 -0.27 7.70 -25.69
N PHE A 116 -0.55 6.58 -26.35
CA PHE A 116 -1.91 6.15 -26.69
C PHE A 116 -2.04 4.63 -26.62
N THR A 117 -3.17 4.13 -26.12
CA THR A 117 -3.45 2.68 -26.07
C THR A 117 -4.88 2.32 -26.51
N LEU A 118 -5.07 1.07 -26.92
CA LEU A 118 -6.33 0.59 -27.51
C LEU A 118 -7.45 0.28 -26.49
N GLY A 119 -7.19 0.48 -25.21
CA GLY A 119 -8.09 0.22 -24.07
C GLY A 119 -7.39 -0.51 -22.91
N ASN A 120 -8.18 -1.06 -21.99
CA ASN A 120 -7.74 -1.65 -20.73
C ASN A 120 -8.15 -3.14 -20.61
N GLU A 121 -7.22 -4.00 -20.19
CA GLU A 121 -7.46 -5.42 -19.89
C GLU A 121 -8.19 -6.14 -21.03
N LEU A 122 -7.57 -6.09 -22.21
CA LEU A 122 -8.06 -6.68 -23.45
C LEU A 122 -7.28 -7.97 -23.81
N GLY A 123 -7.71 -8.73 -24.83
CA GLY A 123 -6.98 -9.91 -25.34
C GLY A 123 -5.88 -9.64 -26.40
N ARG A 124 -5.28 -10.74 -26.91
CA ARG A 124 -4.07 -10.90 -27.78
C ARG A 124 -4.12 -11.08 -29.32
N ASN A 125 -5.06 -10.58 -30.15
CA ASN A 125 -5.09 -10.95 -31.61
C ASN A 125 -4.45 -9.96 -32.60
N GLN A 126 -4.29 -10.43 -33.85
CA GLN A 126 -3.80 -9.67 -35.01
C GLN A 126 -4.48 -8.30 -35.20
N SER A 127 -5.77 -8.16 -34.90
CA SER A 127 -6.47 -6.88 -35.09
C SER A 127 -5.96 -5.78 -34.16
N TYR A 128 -5.38 -6.13 -33.00
CA TYR A 128 -4.72 -5.18 -32.10
C TYR A 128 -3.43 -4.64 -32.75
N TYR A 129 -2.56 -5.54 -33.23
CA TYR A 129 -1.36 -5.18 -33.97
C TYR A 129 -1.69 -4.34 -35.21
N ASP A 130 -2.67 -4.77 -36.02
CA ASP A 130 -3.08 -4.06 -37.23
C ASP A 130 -3.59 -2.64 -36.92
N MET A 131 -4.28 -2.46 -35.78
CA MET A 131 -4.77 -1.16 -35.31
C MET A 131 -3.62 -0.25 -34.86
N VAL A 132 -2.66 -0.74 -34.06
CA VAL A 132 -1.47 0.02 -33.67
C VAL A 132 -0.63 0.38 -34.90
N ALA A 133 -0.40 -0.56 -35.81
CA ALA A 133 0.34 -0.32 -37.05
C ALA A 133 -0.35 0.70 -37.97
N HIS A 134 -1.69 0.68 -38.04
CA HIS A 134 -2.47 1.69 -38.76
C HIS A 134 -2.34 3.08 -38.11
N PHE A 135 -2.45 3.17 -36.78
CA PHE A 135 -2.30 4.43 -36.07
C PHE A 135 -0.89 5.01 -36.20
N LYS A 136 0.17 4.24 -35.93
CA LYS A 136 1.58 4.67 -36.13
C LYS A 136 1.88 5.20 -37.53
N LYS A 137 1.20 4.67 -38.55
CA LYS A 137 1.32 5.11 -39.95
C LYS A 137 0.54 6.39 -40.24
N THR A 138 -0.60 6.57 -39.57
CA THR A 138 -1.52 7.71 -39.76
C THR A 138 -1.07 8.93 -38.96
N ASP A 139 -0.52 8.67 -37.77
CA ASP A 139 0.06 9.64 -36.87
C ASP A 139 1.28 9.02 -36.16
N SER A 140 2.45 9.63 -36.32
CA SER A 140 3.71 9.18 -35.75
C SER A 140 4.23 10.09 -34.63
N ARG A 141 3.37 10.97 -34.09
CA ARG A 141 3.72 11.92 -33.02
C ARG A 141 3.76 11.30 -31.63
N HIS A 142 3.01 10.22 -31.42
CA HIS A 142 2.79 9.59 -30.12
C HIS A 142 3.46 8.21 -30.04
N LEU A 143 3.70 7.72 -28.83
CA LEU A 143 4.01 6.33 -28.59
C LEU A 143 2.73 5.50 -28.49
N TYR A 144 2.74 4.26 -28.97
CA TYR A 144 1.57 3.39 -29.00
C TYR A 144 1.82 2.03 -28.36
N ALA A 145 0.80 1.50 -27.66
CA ALA A 145 0.77 0.10 -27.23
C ALA A 145 -0.63 -0.51 -27.42
N GLN A 146 -0.71 -1.84 -27.51
CA GLN A 146 -1.96 -2.57 -27.80
C GLN A 146 -2.99 -2.55 -26.65
N GLY A 147 -2.61 -2.04 -25.49
CA GLY A 147 -3.50 -1.84 -24.35
C GLY A 147 -2.74 -1.71 -23.05
N SER A 148 -3.49 -1.68 -21.95
CA SER A 148 -2.96 -1.61 -20.59
C SER A 148 -3.38 -2.86 -19.81
N ASN A 149 -2.40 -3.64 -19.35
CA ASN A 149 -2.59 -4.95 -18.70
C ASN A 149 -3.42 -5.94 -19.54
N ASN A 150 -3.14 -6.01 -20.85
CA ASN A 150 -3.80 -6.97 -21.74
C ASN A 150 -3.39 -8.41 -21.42
N GLU A 151 -4.38 -9.29 -21.36
CA GLU A 151 -4.20 -10.73 -21.15
C GLU A 151 -3.68 -11.40 -22.42
N ASN A 152 -2.78 -12.37 -22.23
CA ASN A 152 -2.42 -13.30 -23.30
C ASN A 152 -3.46 -14.42 -23.38
N TYR A 153 -3.62 -15.00 -24.57
CA TYR A 153 -4.67 -15.99 -24.80
C TYR A 153 -4.58 -17.20 -23.86
N PRO A 154 -5.70 -17.90 -23.58
CA PRO A 154 -5.65 -19.16 -22.84
C PRO A 154 -4.68 -20.15 -23.50
N GLY A 155 -3.52 -20.36 -22.87
CA GLY A 155 -2.41 -21.16 -23.41
C GLY A 155 -1.32 -20.38 -24.17
N GLY A 156 -1.23 -19.06 -24.03
CA GLY A 156 -0.14 -18.22 -24.55
C GLY A 156 0.61 -17.47 -23.44
N ASP A 157 1.91 -17.26 -23.64
CA ASP A 157 2.81 -16.72 -22.63
C ASP A 157 2.65 -15.20 -22.41
N LEU A 158 2.82 -14.75 -21.16
CA LEU A 158 2.83 -13.33 -20.74
C LEU A 158 4.01 -12.58 -21.38
N THR A 159 3.84 -12.11 -22.60
CA THR A 159 4.93 -11.57 -23.44
C THR A 159 4.63 -10.16 -23.94
N LEU A 160 5.69 -9.39 -24.17
CA LEU A 160 5.62 -8.10 -24.85
C LEU A 160 4.95 -8.26 -26.23
N ALA A 161 4.03 -7.35 -26.56
CA ALA A 161 3.35 -7.38 -27.84
C ALA A 161 4.23 -6.78 -28.96
N GLU A 162 4.26 -7.45 -30.12
CA GLU A 162 5.01 -6.96 -31.28
C GLU A 162 4.47 -5.59 -31.70
N GLY A 163 5.36 -4.64 -31.96
CA GLY A 163 4.97 -3.31 -32.40
C GLY A 163 4.54 -2.34 -31.31
N ASP A 164 4.54 -2.71 -30.03
CA ASP A 164 4.33 -1.79 -28.91
C ASP A 164 5.61 -0.97 -28.62
N ASP A 165 5.47 0.32 -28.30
CA ASP A 165 6.58 1.22 -27.95
C ASP A 165 6.92 1.21 -26.45
N PHE A 166 6.03 0.66 -25.62
CA PHE A 166 6.11 0.55 -24.17
C PHE A 166 5.13 -0.54 -23.71
N TRP A 167 5.26 -1.04 -22.48
CA TRP A 167 4.36 -2.07 -21.97
C TRP A 167 3.78 -1.68 -20.61
N VAL A 168 2.47 -1.39 -20.56
CA VAL A 168 1.73 -1.21 -19.31
C VAL A 168 1.22 -2.58 -18.86
N THR A 169 1.71 -3.10 -17.73
CA THR A 169 1.35 -4.43 -17.22
C THR A 169 1.53 -4.55 -15.70
N SER A 170 0.89 -5.54 -15.08
CA SER A 170 1.08 -5.91 -13.68
C SER A 170 2.11 -7.03 -13.48
N GLN A 171 2.35 -7.84 -14.53
CA GLN A 171 3.30 -8.96 -14.56
C GLN A 171 3.96 -9.10 -15.93
N THR A 172 5.11 -9.76 -15.99
CA THR A 172 5.85 -10.09 -17.22
C THR A 172 6.04 -11.61 -17.37
N GLU A 173 6.88 -12.05 -18.31
CA GLU A 173 7.11 -13.45 -18.64
C GLU A 173 7.59 -14.25 -17.40
N GLY A 174 7.01 -15.44 -17.19
CA GLY A 174 7.31 -16.26 -16.01
C GLY A 174 6.61 -15.82 -14.72
N GLU A 175 5.52 -15.05 -14.80
CA GLU A 175 4.76 -14.55 -13.64
C GLU A 175 5.63 -13.67 -12.71
N LEU A 176 6.51 -12.85 -13.31
CA LEU A 176 7.35 -11.92 -12.57
C LEU A 176 6.59 -10.60 -12.37
N PRO A 177 6.38 -10.15 -11.11
CA PRO A 177 5.55 -8.98 -10.82
C PRO A 177 6.29 -7.68 -11.14
N VAL A 178 5.54 -6.62 -11.46
CA VAL A 178 6.05 -5.24 -11.61
C VAL A 178 5.28 -4.22 -10.75
N ARG A 179 4.64 -4.72 -9.69
CA ARG A 179 4.00 -3.97 -8.59
C ARG A 179 3.99 -4.82 -7.31
N GLY A 180 3.61 -4.24 -6.18
CA GLY A 180 3.62 -4.89 -4.86
C GLY A 180 2.33 -5.60 -4.49
N SER A 181 1.19 -5.08 -4.96
CA SER A 181 -0.15 -5.55 -4.60
C SER A 181 -0.84 -6.36 -5.70
N PHE A 182 -1.61 -7.36 -5.28
CA PHE A 182 -2.38 -8.21 -6.18
C PHE A 182 -3.61 -8.76 -5.46
N TYR A 183 -4.66 -9.03 -6.24
CA TYR A 183 -5.65 -10.03 -5.86
C TYR A 183 -4.98 -11.40 -5.89
N GLN A 184 -5.13 -12.17 -4.81
CA GLN A 184 -4.44 -13.46 -4.63
C GLN A 184 -4.83 -14.55 -5.63
N GLY A 185 -5.89 -14.33 -6.43
CA GLY A 185 -6.23 -15.20 -7.56
C GLY A 185 -5.49 -14.87 -8.86
N ASP A 186 -4.82 -13.72 -8.94
CA ASP A 186 -4.00 -13.30 -10.10
C ASP A 186 -2.50 -13.43 -9.79
N TYR A 187 -2.10 -13.20 -8.52
CA TYR A 187 -0.74 -13.46 -8.02
C TYR A 187 -0.73 -13.59 -6.50
N GLU A 188 -0.16 -14.67 -5.96
CA GLU A 188 -0.16 -14.94 -4.52
C GLU A 188 0.99 -14.26 -3.74
N ARG A 189 2.10 -13.89 -4.41
CA ARG A 189 3.39 -13.52 -3.76
C ARG A 189 3.68 -12.01 -3.74
N GLY A 190 2.63 -11.19 -3.64
CA GLY A 190 2.77 -9.73 -3.53
C GLY A 190 3.69 -9.37 -2.36
N HIS A 191 4.78 -8.65 -2.64
CA HIS A 191 5.96 -8.68 -1.75
C HIS A 191 5.73 -8.06 -0.37
N ILE A 192 4.83 -7.08 -0.27
CA ILE A 192 4.52 -6.33 0.96
C ILE A 192 3.87 -7.21 2.03
N ASP A 193 3.03 -8.17 1.63
CA ASP A 193 2.32 -9.06 2.55
C ASP A 193 2.88 -10.50 2.55
N TYR A 194 3.58 -10.93 1.50
CA TYR A 194 4.08 -12.30 1.39
C TYR A 194 5.50 -12.50 1.94
N TYR A 195 6.41 -11.54 1.72
CA TYR A 195 7.81 -11.64 2.14
C TYR A 195 8.10 -10.77 3.38
N PRO A 196 9.01 -11.18 4.29
CA PRO A 196 9.46 -10.34 5.39
C PRO A 196 9.95 -8.97 4.89
N PRO A 197 9.62 -7.87 5.59
CA PRO A 197 9.73 -6.54 5.01
C PRO A 197 11.19 -6.08 4.93
N SER A 198 11.58 -5.58 3.76
CA SER A 198 12.91 -5.05 3.48
C SER A 198 12.83 -4.09 2.29
N THR A 199 13.71 -3.10 2.23
CA THR A 199 13.79 -2.17 1.09
C THR A 199 14.72 -2.69 -0.03
N MET A 200 15.00 -4.00 -0.05
CA MET A 200 15.83 -4.65 -1.06
C MET A 200 15.09 -5.00 -2.36
N ILE A 201 13.77 -4.79 -2.40
CA ILE A 201 12.91 -5.21 -3.51
C ILE A 201 13.04 -4.24 -4.70
N ASN A 202 13.14 -4.83 -5.89
CA ASN A 202 12.97 -4.17 -7.18
C ASN A 202 12.46 -5.17 -8.23
N TYR A 203 12.28 -4.72 -9.47
CA TYR A 203 11.74 -5.50 -10.60
C TYR A 203 12.76 -5.73 -11.72
N ASP A 204 14.06 -5.63 -11.45
CA ASP A 204 15.12 -5.76 -12.48
C ASP A 204 15.05 -7.10 -13.22
N LEU A 205 14.70 -8.17 -12.49
CA LEU A 205 14.47 -9.50 -13.04
C LEU A 205 13.22 -9.54 -13.93
N SER A 206 12.14 -8.89 -13.51
CA SER A 206 10.86 -8.85 -14.24
C SER A 206 10.99 -8.17 -15.61
N ILE A 207 11.87 -7.19 -15.74
CA ILE A 207 12.08 -6.45 -17.00
C ILE A 207 13.32 -6.91 -17.79
N ALA A 208 14.00 -7.96 -17.33
CA ALA A 208 15.24 -8.44 -17.92
C ALA A 208 15.05 -8.89 -19.38
N GLY A 209 15.78 -8.25 -20.30
CA GLY A 209 15.76 -8.59 -21.73
C GLY A 209 14.67 -7.90 -22.55
N LEU A 210 13.75 -7.15 -21.94
CA LEU A 210 12.75 -6.37 -22.67
C LEU A 210 13.39 -5.21 -23.45
N ALA A 211 12.82 -4.90 -24.61
CA ALA A 211 13.35 -3.89 -25.54
C ALA A 211 12.70 -2.49 -25.37
N VAL A 212 11.64 -2.40 -24.58
CA VAL A 212 10.81 -1.20 -24.37
C VAL A 212 10.61 -0.98 -22.87
N PRO A 213 10.31 0.26 -22.42
CA PRO A 213 10.08 0.52 -21.00
C PRO A 213 8.78 -0.15 -20.52
N VAL A 214 8.84 -0.76 -19.35
CA VAL A 214 7.68 -1.29 -18.64
C VAL A 214 7.13 -0.24 -17.68
N VAL A 215 5.81 -0.15 -17.62
CA VAL A 215 5.08 0.70 -16.68
C VAL A 215 4.18 -0.18 -15.82
N GLY A 216 4.33 -0.09 -14.50
CA GLY A 216 3.47 -0.78 -13.55
C GLY A 216 2.01 -0.35 -13.72
N HIS A 217 1.14 -1.27 -14.12
CA HIS A 217 -0.30 -1.05 -14.24
C HIS A 217 -0.95 -1.08 -12.86
N GLU A 218 -1.75 -0.06 -12.56
CA GLU A 218 -2.61 0.00 -11.37
C GLU A 218 -1.88 -0.39 -10.08
N THR A 219 -0.66 0.16 -9.92
CA THR A 219 0.18 0.05 -8.72
C THR A 219 -0.56 0.58 -7.48
N GLY A 220 -0.33 0.02 -6.30
CA GLY A 220 -1.01 0.46 -5.07
C GLY A 220 -2.24 -0.37 -4.68
N GLN A 221 -3.46 0.12 -4.90
CA GLN A 221 -4.71 -0.62 -4.60
C GLN A 221 -4.95 -0.93 -3.11
N PHE A 222 -4.32 -0.19 -2.20
CA PHE A 222 -4.41 -0.36 -0.74
C PHE A 222 -5.68 0.30 -0.18
N GLN A 223 -6.64 -0.51 0.27
CA GLN A 223 -7.93 0.00 0.76
C GLN A 223 -7.82 0.72 2.11
N VAL A 224 -8.27 1.97 2.16
CA VAL A 224 -8.55 2.75 3.38
C VAL A 224 -10.00 2.52 3.81
N SER A 225 -10.28 2.59 5.11
CA SER A 225 -11.66 2.61 5.63
C SER A 225 -12.47 3.77 5.02
N PRO A 226 -13.77 3.62 4.73
CA PRO A 226 -14.57 4.69 4.13
C PRO A 226 -14.73 5.89 5.07
N ASP A 227 -14.46 7.10 4.58
CA ASP A 227 -14.72 8.34 5.32
C ASP A 227 -16.20 8.77 5.16
N PHE A 228 -16.97 8.63 6.22
CA PHE A 228 -18.38 9.03 6.24
C PHE A 228 -18.58 10.56 6.31
N SER A 229 -17.52 11.34 6.55
CA SER A 229 -17.56 12.80 6.48
C SER A 229 -17.76 13.30 5.04
N GLU A 230 -17.44 12.49 4.02
CA GLU A 230 -17.65 12.83 2.60
C GLU A 230 -19.13 12.83 2.17
N ILE A 231 -20.02 12.13 2.89
CA ILE A 231 -21.42 11.92 2.46
C ILE A 231 -22.17 13.23 2.09
N PRO A 232 -22.04 14.35 2.85
CA PRO A 232 -22.68 15.63 2.53
C PRO A 232 -22.15 16.29 1.24
N GLU A 233 -20.90 16.04 0.85
CA GLU A 233 -20.23 16.69 -0.28
C GLU A 233 -20.75 16.20 -1.65
N TYR A 234 -21.47 15.07 -1.67
CA TYR A 234 -22.20 14.57 -2.84
C TYR A 234 -23.46 15.40 -3.11
N THR A 235 -23.28 16.70 -3.34
CA THR A 235 -24.33 17.70 -3.56
C THR A 235 -24.95 17.59 -4.96
N GLY A 236 -24.16 17.19 -5.97
CA GLY A 236 -24.54 17.11 -7.39
C GLY A 236 -25.32 15.84 -7.81
N VAL A 237 -25.06 15.32 -9.01
CA VAL A 237 -25.92 14.28 -9.64
C VAL A 237 -25.80 12.90 -8.97
N LEU A 238 -24.60 12.49 -8.56
CA LEU A 238 -24.41 11.24 -7.83
C LEU A 238 -24.65 11.42 -6.32
N LYS A 239 -24.88 10.30 -5.61
CA LYS A 239 -25.12 10.24 -4.17
C LYS A 239 -24.37 9.07 -3.56
N ALA A 240 -23.73 9.27 -2.41
CA ALA A 240 -22.92 8.28 -1.70
C ALA A 240 -23.74 7.19 -0.96
N ARG A 241 -24.71 6.57 -1.65
CA ARG A 241 -25.60 5.54 -1.09
C ARG A 241 -24.85 4.31 -0.58
N ASN A 242 -23.69 4.01 -1.16
CA ASN A 242 -22.72 3.04 -0.67
C ASN A 242 -22.21 3.41 0.74
N TYR A 243 -21.74 4.64 0.95
CA TYR A 243 -21.20 5.09 2.22
C TYR A 243 -22.27 5.20 3.31
N GLU A 244 -23.50 5.61 2.96
CA GLU A 244 -24.65 5.55 3.88
C GLU A 244 -24.87 4.14 4.43
N ILE A 245 -24.89 3.12 3.55
CA ILE A 245 -25.04 1.71 3.94
C ILE A 245 -23.85 1.21 4.77
N PHE A 246 -22.62 1.62 4.43
CA PHE A 246 -21.43 1.23 5.19
C PHE A 246 -21.44 1.82 6.60
N ARG A 247 -21.88 3.08 6.74
CA ARG A 247 -22.07 3.76 8.03
C ARG A 247 -23.11 3.05 8.91
N GLU A 248 -24.29 2.77 8.34
CA GLU A 248 -25.36 2.02 9.04
C GLU A 248 -24.89 0.65 9.53
N ARG A 249 -24.05 -0.05 8.75
CA ARG A 249 -23.46 -1.34 9.16
C ARG A 249 -22.44 -1.20 10.28
N LEU A 250 -21.65 -0.14 10.29
CA LEU A 250 -20.66 0.09 11.35
C LEU A 250 -21.35 0.51 12.67
N GLU A 251 -22.42 1.30 12.57
CA GLU A 251 -23.31 1.63 13.68
C GLU A 251 -23.98 0.38 14.26
N ALA A 252 -24.52 -0.49 13.42
CA ALA A 252 -25.10 -1.77 13.83
C ALA A 252 -24.09 -2.75 14.48
N LYS A 253 -22.79 -2.48 14.38
CA LYS A 253 -21.69 -3.21 15.03
C LYS A 253 -21.12 -2.50 16.25
N ASN A 254 -21.72 -1.37 16.67
CA ASN A 254 -21.30 -0.55 17.80
C ASN A 254 -19.87 0.02 17.68
N MET A 255 -19.44 0.38 16.46
CA MET A 255 -18.10 0.91 16.19
C MET A 255 -18.11 2.23 15.37
N LEU A 256 -19.27 2.89 15.22
CA LEU A 256 -19.36 4.16 14.47
C LEU A 256 -18.53 5.29 15.11
N ASP A 257 -18.34 5.24 16.43
CA ASP A 257 -17.45 6.10 17.19
C ASP A 257 -15.97 5.98 16.79
N GLN A 258 -15.55 4.83 16.24
CA GLN A 258 -14.18 4.58 15.78
C GLN A 258 -13.96 4.91 14.30
N ALA A 259 -14.97 5.41 13.57
CA ALA A 259 -14.89 5.54 12.10
C ALA A 259 -13.72 6.43 11.63
N ASP A 260 -13.51 7.58 12.29
CA ASP A 260 -12.40 8.51 12.02
C ASP A 260 -11.04 7.89 12.36
N ASP A 261 -10.93 7.18 13.48
CA ASP A 261 -9.72 6.45 13.87
C ASP A 261 -9.40 5.32 12.88
N PHE A 262 -10.43 4.65 12.33
CA PHE A 262 -10.25 3.62 11.30
C PHE A 262 -9.74 4.22 9.99
N VAL A 263 -10.26 5.38 9.54
CA VAL A 263 -9.74 6.11 8.36
C VAL A 263 -8.26 6.43 8.57
N LYS A 264 -7.90 7.04 9.71
CA LYS A 264 -6.52 7.43 10.03
C LYS A 264 -5.57 6.23 10.10
N ALA A 265 -5.93 5.19 10.84
CA ALA A 265 -5.04 4.05 11.07
C ALA A 265 -4.88 3.15 9.83
N SER A 266 -5.96 2.89 9.08
CA SER A 266 -5.86 2.17 7.81
C SER A 266 -5.17 3.00 6.73
N GLY A 267 -5.38 4.32 6.72
CA GLY A 267 -4.72 5.24 5.79
C GLY A 267 -3.22 5.37 6.04
N ALA A 268 -2.77 5.43 7.30
CA ALA A 268 -1.36 5.43 7.64
C ALA A 268 -0.65 4.13 7.17
N LEU A 269 -1.30 2.97 7.33
CA LEU A 269 -0.80 1.72 6.76
C LEU A 269 -0.81 1.74 5.22
N ALA A 270 -1.88 2.22 4.58
CA ALA A 270 -1.95 2.32 3.13
C ALA A 270 -0.81 3.19 2.56
N VAL A 271 -0.49 4.31 3.22
CA VAL A 271 0.65 5.18 2.87
C VAL A 271 1.99 4.42 2.96
N LEU A 272 2.22 3.62 3.99
CA LEU A 272 3.43 2.77 4.10
C LEU A 272 3.51 1.75 2.96
N CYS A 273 2.38 1.12 2.60
CA CYS A 273 2.32 0.17 1.49
C CYS A 273 2.54 0.86 0.12
N TYR A 274 1.94 2.03 -0.10
CA TYR A 274 2.20 2.86 -1.29
C TYR A 274 3.67 3.28 -1.40
N ARG A 275 4.32 3.63 -0.28
CA ARG A 275 5.75 3.95 -0.26
C ARG A 275 6.59 2.77 -0.72
N GLU A 276 6.41 1.57 -0.17
CA GLU A 276 7.22 0.40 -0.56
C GLU A 276 7.01 0.02 -2.04
N ASP A 277 5.76 0.06 -2.54
CA ASP A 277 5.44 -0.24 -3.95
C ASP A 277 6.07 0.80 -4.93
N ILE A 278 5.96 2.09 -4.61
CA ILE A 278 6.55 3.18 -5.40
C ILE A 278 8.08 3.14 -5.34
N GLU A 279 8.68 2.88 -4.18
CA GLU A 279 10.14 2.83 -4.05
C GLU A 279 10.73 1.56 -4.70
N ALA A 280 10.03 0.42 -4.69
CA ALA A 280 10.44 -0.76 -5.47
C ALA A 280 10.50 -0.44 -6.97
N ALA A 281 9.54 0.34 -7.49
CA ALA A 281 9.58 0.85 -8.86
C ALA A 281 10.76 1.82 -9.10
N LEU A 282 11.06 2.72 -8.16
CA LEU A 282 12.19 3.66 -8.26
C LEU A 282 13.57 3.00 -8.11
N ARG A 283 13.67 1.87 -7.39
CA ARG A 283 14.84 0.99 -7.25
C ARG A 283 15.03 0.05 -8.45
N THR A 284 14.13 0.08 -9.43
CA THR A 284 14.23 -0.76 -10.64
C THR A 284 14.92 0.02 -11.75
N ARG A 285 16.09 -0.44 -12.18
CA ARG A 285 16.88 0.26 -13.20
C ARG A 285 16.25 0.10 -14.57
N TRP A 286 16.11 1.21 -15.32
CA TRP A 286 15.44 1.27 -16.63
C TRP A 286 13.92 0.97 -16.61
N PHE A 287 13.29 1.00 -15.43
CA PHE A 287 11.83 0.95 -15.36
C PHE A 287 11.22 2.24 -15.93
N GLY A 288 10.11 2.11 -16.67
CA GLY A 288 9.43 3.23 -17.31
C GLY A 288 8.60 4.08 -16.34
N GLY A 289 8.15 3.47 -15.24
CA GLY A 289 7.37 4.13 -14.20
C GLY A 289 6.17 3.31 -13.73
N PHE A 290 5.20 3.96 -13.12
CA PHE A 290 3.97 3.34 -12.61
C PHE A 290 2.74 4.19 -12.91
N GLN A 291 1.58 3.56 -12.77
CA GLN A 291 0.26 4.20 -12.83
C GLN A 291 -0.52 3.74 -11.62
N LEU A 292 -0.73 4.62 -10.64
CA LEU A 292 -1.47 4.29 -9.43
C LEU A 292 -2.93 3.98 -9.76
N LEU A 293 -3.51 2.96 -9.11
CA LEU A 293 -4.95 2.91 -8.87
C LEU A 293 -5.19 3.16 -7.37
N ASP A 294 -5.38 4.40 -6.94
CA ASP A 294 -5.34 5.67 -7.70
C ASP A 294 -4.85 6.75 -6.70
N LEU A 295 -4.46 7.95 -7.14
CA LEU A 295 -4.19 9.06 -6.22
C LEU A 295 -5.46 9.48 -5.46
N HIS A 296 -6.62 9.29 -6.08
CA HIS A 296 -7.94 9.66 -5.56
C HIS A 296 -8.92 8.48 -5.56
N ASP A 297 -9.97 8.52 -4.74
CA ASP A 297 -10.90 7.40 -4.63
C ASP A 297 -11.69 7.10 -5.91
N PHE A 298 -11.86 5.81 -6.21
CA PHE A 298 -12.69 5.34 -7.31
C PHE A 298 -14.04 4.83 -6.79
N SER A 299 -15.11 5.58 -7.04
CA SER A 299 -16.47 5.24 -6.62
C SER A 299 -17.14 4.13 -7.45
N GLY A 300 -16.45 3.56 -8.44
CA GLY A 300 -16.99 2.54 -9.34
C GLY A 300 -16.84 1.10 -8.84
N GLN A 301 -17.36 0.15 -9.62
CA GLN A 301 -17.18 -1.31 -9.46
C GLN A 301 -17.42 -1.90 -8.04
N GLY A 302 -18.24 -1.23 -7.23
CA GLY A 302 -18.49 -1.58 -5.84
C GLY A 302 -18.19 -0.37 -4.96
N THR A 303 -16.91 -0.18 -4.62
CA THR A 303 -16.26 1.03 -4.08
C THR A 303 -14.77 0.70 -3.98
N ALA A 304 -13.88 1.62 -4.35
CA ALA A 304 -12.44 1.52 -4.14
C ALA A 304 -11.94 2.74 -3.36
N SER A 305 -11.91 2.64 -2.03
CA SER A 305 -11.41 3.69 -1.14
C SER A 305 -9.88 3.63 -1.02
N VAL A 306 -9.19 3.66 -2.16
CA VAL A 306 -7.73 3.47 -2.29
C VAL A 306 -6.94 4.77 -2.41
N GLY A 307 -7.61 5.89 -2.69
CA GLY A 307 -6.98 7.18 -2.87
C GLY A 307 -6.49 7.76 -1.55
N ILE A 308 -5.35 8.44 -1.62
CA ILE A 308 -4.88 9.36 -0.58
C ILE A 308 -5.75 10.63 -0.55
N LEU A 309 -6.32 10.98 -1.71
CA LEU A 309 -7.35 11.98 -1.89
C LEU A 309 -8.75 11.34 -1.94
N ASN A 310 -9.78 12.09 -1.56
CA ASN A 310 -11.17 11.72 -1.78
C ASN A 310 -11.56 11.87 -3.27
N VAL A 311 -12.78 11.48 -3.62
CA VAL A 311 -13.32 11.56 -5.00
C VAL A 311 -13.38 12.99 -5.59
N PHE A 312 -13.16 14.03 -4.78
CA PHE A 312 -13.20 15.45 -5.16
C PHE A 312 -11.80 16.08 -5.34
N MET A 313 -10.74 15.27 -5.22
CA MET A 313 -9.33 15.66 -5.16
C MET A 313 -8.94 16.45 -3.89
N GLU A 314 -9.60 16.18 -2.77
CA GLU A 314 -9.29 16.81 -1.47
C GLU A 314 -8.55 15.83 -0.55
N SER A 315 -7.71 16.36 0.35
CA SER A 315 -6.93 15.52 1.26
C SER A 315 -7.80 14.86 2.32
N LYS A 316 -7.62 13.54 2.50
CA LYS A 316 -8.17 12.78 3.62
C LYS A 316 -7.41 12.98 4.94
N GLY A 317 -6.40 13.86 4.96
CA GLY A 317 -5.56 14.10 6.15
C GLY A 317 -4.58 12.96 6.48
N LEU A 318 -4.33 12.04 5.55
CA LEU A 318 -3.49 10.85 5.77
C LEU A 318 -1.99 11.14 5.67
N ILE A 319 -1.60 12.06 4.79
CA ILE A 319 -0.21 12.47 4.54
C ILE A 319 -0.20 13.83 3.81
N GLU A 320 0.75 14.69 4.15
CA GLU A 320 0.94 15.97 3.47
C GLU A 320 1.66 15.79 2.11
N PRO A 321 1.36 16.61 1.08
CA PRO A 321 1.96 16.44 -0.24
C PRO A 321 3.49 16.53 -0.24
N ALA A 322 4.08 17.28 0.70
CA ALA A 322 5.53 17.39 0.86
C ALA A 322 6.17 16.08 1.35
N GLU A 323 5.50 15.37 2.27
CA GLU A 323 5.96 14.10 2.84
C GLU A 323 5.76 12.94 1.85
N TRP A 324 4.65 12.92 1.12
CA TRP A 324 4.43 11.97 0.02
C TRP A 324 5.53 12.09 -1.06
N ARG A 325 6.01 13.31 -1.30
CA ARG A 325 7.10 13.58 -2.24
C ARG A 325 8.48 13.14 -1.75
N GLU A 326 8.63 12.67 -0.52
CA GLU A 326 9.87 12.02 -0.08
C GLU A 326 10.12 10.71 -0.83
N PHE A 327 9.05 9.99 -1.19
CA PHE A 327 9.12 8.73 -1.95
C PHE A 327 8.53 8.83 -3.37
N CYS A 328 7.75 9.86 -3.69
CA CYS A 328 7.16 10.06 -5.02
C CYS A 328 7.53 11.43 -5.61
N SER A 329 8.70 11.54 -6.25
CA SER A 329 9.20 12.83 -6.77
C SER A 329 10.18 12.64 -7.95
N GLU A 330 10.54 13.75 -8.61
CA GLU A 330 11.55 13.77 -9.68
C GLU A 330 12.98 13.47 -9.20
N THR A 331 13.23 13.46 -7.90
CA THR A 331 14.50 13.03 -7.29
C THR A 331 14.20 12.49 -5.91
N VAL A 332 14.64 11.26 -5.62
CA VAL A 332 14.32 10.53 -4.38
C VAL A 332 15.60 9.84 -3.88
N PRO A 333 16.14 10.23 -2.72
CA PRO A 333 17.11 9.44 -1.97
C PRO A 333 16.45 8.15 -1.48
N LEU A 334 17.12 7.02 -1.64
CA LEU A 334 16.60 5.69 -1.34
C LEU A 334 17.56 4.96 -0.39
N LEU A 335 17.01 4.38 0.68
CA LEU A 335 17.75 3.48 1.56
C LEU A 335 17.49 2.03 1.16
N LYS A 336 18.55 1.24 0.98
CA LYS A 336 18.50 -0.23 0.86
C LYS A 336 19.00 -0.88 2.14
N MET A 337 18.09 -1.57 2.83
CA MET A 337 18.33 -2.29 4.08
C MET A 337 17.56 -3.61 4.11
N LYS A 338 18.12 -4.60 4.79
CA LYS A 338 17.63 -6.00 4.76
C LYS A 338 16.38 -6.27 5.60
N LYS A 339 16.06 -5.41 6.56
CA LYS A 339 14.95 -5.57 7.51
C LYS A 339 14.68 -4.28 8.28
N TYR A 340 13.47 -4.18 8.82
CA TYR A 340 13.02 -3.06 9.65
C TYR A 340 13.21 -3.28 11.17
N THR A 341 13.33 -4.53 11.63
CA THR A 341 13.53 -4.88 13.05
C THR A 341 14.92 -5.46 13.30
N TRP A 342 15.57 -5.01 14.38
CA TRP A 342 16.98 -5.31 14.66
C TRP A 342 17.21 -5.63 16.14
N SER A 343 18.19 -6.50 16.38
CA SER A 343 18.75 -6.81 17.69
C SER A 343 19.87 -5.83 18.06
N SER A 344 19.97 -5.46 19.33
CA SER A 344 21.00 -4.56 19.87
C SER A 344 22.44 -5.03 19.61
N SER A 345 22.68 -6.35 19.54
CA SER A 345 23.99 -6.93 19.22
C SER A 345 24.41 -6.79 17.75
N GLU A 346 23.50 -6.39 16.87
CA GLU A 346 23.78 -6.26 15.43
C GLU A 346 24.50 -4.95 15.07
N THR A 347 24.99 -4.90 13.84
CA THR A 347 25.46 -3.67 13.18
C THR A 347 24.51 -3.40 12.03
N PHE A 348 23.89 -2.21 12.02
CA PHE A 348 23.09 -1.77 10.89
C PHE A 348 24.02 -1.58 9.68
N ILE A 349 23.58 -2.01 8.50
CA ILE A 349 24.26 -1.78 7.22
C ILE A 349 23.21 -1.35 6.20
N GLY A 350 23.38 -0.15 5.64
CA GLY A 350 22.53 0.41 4.60
C GLY A 350 23.34 0.82 3.37
N ALA A 351 22.73 0.73 2.20
CA ALA A 351 23.23 1.35 0.97
C ALA A 351 22.34 2.54 0.59
N ILE A 352 22.95 3.61 0.11
CA ILE A 352 22.28 4.82 -0.36
C ILE A 352 22.24 4.79 -1.88
N GLU A 353 21.04 4.92 -2.44
CA GLU A 353 20.80 5.13 -3.86
C GLU A 353 20.13 6.49 -4.09
N LEU A 354 20.25 7.01 -5.31
CA LEU A 354 19.51 8.20 -5.75
C LEU A 354 18.81 7.91 -7.08
N SER A 355 17.48 7.87 -7.05
CA SER A 355 16.68 7.88 -8.27
C SER A 355 16.57 9.33 -8.75
N HIS A 356 17.20 9.69 -9.88
CA HIS A 356 17.30 11.07 -10.33
C HIS A 356 16.75 11.26 -11.76
N PHE A 357 15.54 11.81 -11.83
CA PHE A 357 14.80 12.16 -13.05
C PHE A 357 14.42 13.66 -13.08
N GLY A 358 15.27 14.51 -12.49
CA GLY A 358 15.11 15.96 -12.45
C GLY A 358 15.38 16.68 -13.78
N PRO A 359 15.40 18.03 -13.80
CA PRO A 359 15.56 18.76 -15.07
C PRO A 359 17.01 18.82 -15.61
N ARG A 360 18.02 18.50 -14.79
CA ARG A 360 19.46 18.73 -15.04
C ARG A 360 20.29 17.80 -14.14
N ASP A 361 21.47 17.40 -14.62
CA ASP A 361 22.52 16.77 -13.81
C ASP A 361 22.77 17.53 -12.49
N LEU A 362 23.09 16.78 -11.44
CA LEU A 362 23.63 17.30 -10.20
C LEU A 362 25.16 17.41 -10.33
N GLN A 363 25.73 18.42 -9.68
CA GLN A 363 27.17 18.69 -9.70
C GLN A 363 27.63 18.72 -8.24
N GLN A 364 28.58 17.86 -7.89
CA GLN A 364 29.06 17.69 -6.51
C GLN A 364 27.90 17.45 -5.52
N GLY A 365 26.97 16.57 -5.90
CA GLY A 365 25.87 16.13 -5.04
C GLY A 365 26.42 15.38 -3.83
N ILE A 366 25.87 15.68 -2.66
CA ILE A 366 26.24 15.08 -1.38
C ILE A 366 24.93 14.69 -0.69
N ILE A 367 24.81 13.44 -0.25
CA ILE A 367 23.70 13.00 0.57
C ILE A 367 24.18 12.98 2.02
N ASP A 368 23.52 13.78 2.85
CA ASP A 368 23.66 13.73 4.30
C ASP A 368 22.76 12.63 4.84
N TRP A 369 23.21 11.90 5.86
CA TRP A 369 22.40 10.90 6.56
C TRP A 369 22.48 11.07 8.07
N GLU A 370 21.36 10.87 8.75
CA GLU A 370 21.25 10.99 10.20
C GLU A 370 20.36 9.90 10.77
N VAL A 371 20.77 9.33 11.91
CA VAL A 371 19.99 8.36 12.69
C VAL A 371 19.50 9.06 13.94
N ARG A 372 18.19 9.26 14.04
CA ARG A 372 17.53 10.02 15.11
C ARG A 372 16.66 9.09 15.95
N THR A 373 16.63 9.29 17.26
CA THR A 373 15.55 8.71 18.08
C THR A 373 14.23 9.39 17.75
N ASP A 374 13.11 8.76 18.11
CA ASP A 374 11.77 9.34 17.98
C ASP A 374 11.62 10.71 18.72
N LYS A 375 12.46 10.97 19.72
CA LYS A 375 12.57 12.27 20.43
C LYS A 375 13.48 13.29 19.73
N GLY A 376 13.89 13.02 18.49
CA GLY A 376 14.71 13.90 17.65
C GLY A 376 16.21 13.93 17.97
N LYS A 377 16.70 13.15 18.95
CA LYS A 377 18.13 13.10 19.31
C LYS A 377 18.91 12.34 18.22
N VAL A 378 19.87 13.00 17.57
CA VAL A 378 20.85 12.35 16.68
C VAL A 378 21.72 11.38 17.51
N LEU A 379 21.83 10.14 17.05
CA LEU A 379 22.74 9.11 17.56
C LEU A 379 23.95 8.95 16.65
N PHE A 380 23.71 8.85 15.35
CA PHE A 380 24.73 8.70 14.31
C PHE A 380 24.45 9.66 13.16
N SER A 381 25.49 10.05 12.41
CA SER A 381 25.35 10.92 11.25
C SER A 381 26.58 10.81 10.36
N GLY A 382 26.43 11.14 9.08
CA GLY A 382 27.52 11.22 8.11
C GLY A 382 27.08 11.90 6.81
N SER A 383 28.00 11.92 5.85
CA SER A 383 27.77 12.44 4.50
C SER A 383 28.48 11.53 3.50
N THR A 384 27.93 11.39 2.30
CA THR A 384 28.65 10.78 1.17
C THR A 384 29.78 11.70 0.69
N GLU A 385 30.73 11.15 -0.06
CA GLU A 385 31.65 11.98 -0.85
C GLU A 385 30.88 12.73 -1.98
N PRO A 386 31.40 13.85 -2.51
CA PRO A 386 30.73 14.61 -3.56
C PRO A 386 30.81 13.93 -4.93
N GLU A 387 29.67 13.72 -5.59
CA GLU A 387 29.59 13.08 -6.92
C GLU A 387 28.80 13.90 -7.95
N ASP A 388 29.19 13.78 -9.23
CA ASP A 388 28.48 14.39 -10.37
C ASP A 388 27.41 13.43 -10.93
N ILE A 389 26.22 13.49 -10.36
CA ILE A 389 25.13 12.53 -10.63
C ILE A 389 24.34 12.93 -11.90
N LYS A 390 24.18 12.00 -12.84
CA LYS A 390 23.54 12.24 -14.14
C LYS A 390 22.02 12.16 -14.10
N GLN A 391 21.38 13.05 -14.86
CA GLN A 391 19.94 13.00 -15.09
C GLN A 391 19.52 11.72 -15.84
N GLY A 392 18.51 11.03 -15.35
CA GLY A 392 17.74 10.03 -16.09
C GLY A 392 18.04 8.57 -15.77
N ASP A 393 18.61 8.27 -14.59
CA ASP A 393 18.92 6.88 -14.16
C ASP A 393 18.83 6.75 -12.62
N LEU A 394 18.92 5.52 -12.15
CA LEU A 394 19.16 5.16 -10.75
C LEU A 394 20.67 5.06 -10.50
N HIS A 395 21.15 5.66 -9.42
CA HIS A 395 22.57 5.69 -9.05
C HIS A 395 22.80 5.05 -7.69
N GLU A 396 23.77 4.14 -7.60
CA GLU A 396 24.35 3.65 -6.34
C GLU A 396 25.38 4.68 -5.86
N ILE A 397 25.21 5.23 -4.65
CA ILE A 397 26.02 6.36 -4.16
C ILE A 397 27.05 5.92 -3.12
N ASP A 398 26.61 5.29 -2.02
CA ASP A 398 27.49 4.95 -0.90
C ASP A 398 26.91 3.83 -0.02
N MET A 399 27.71 3.32 0.92
CA MET A 399 27.29 2.40 1.97
C MET A 399 27.75 2.88 3.34
N PHE A 400 26.86 2.84 4.33
CA PHE A 400 27.16 3.22 5.71
C PHE A 400 26.76 2.12 6.69
N SER A 401 27.41 2.11 7.86
CA SER A 401 27.09 1.20 8.95
C SER A 401 27.33 1.84 10.31
N PHE A 402 26.58 1.38 11.31
CA PHE A 402 26.73 1.80 12.72
C PHE A 402 26.34 0.66 13.68
N PRO A 403 27.01 0.55 14.83
CA PRO A 403 26.71 -0.50 15.82
C PRO A 403 25.40 -0.16 16.56
N LEU A 404 24.54 -1.16 16.78
CA LEU A 404 23.32 -0.98 17.57
C LEU A 404 23.52 -1.22 19.07
N LYS A 405 24.74 -1.61 19.47
CA LYS A 405 25.07 -2.02 20.85
C LYS A 405 24.91 -0.92 21.91
N GLU A 406 24.91 0.34 21.50
CA GLU A 406 24.69 1.50 22.39
C GLU A 406 23.20 1.79 22.63
N ILE A 407 22.31 0.96 22.09
CA ILE A 407 20.85 1.10 22.13
C ILE A 407 20.30 0.02 23.06
N ASP A 408 20.23 0.38 24.35
CA ASP A 408 19.87 -0.50 25.47
C ASP A 408 18.36 -0.55 25.76
N THR A 409 17.63 0.54 25.49
CA THR A 409 16.16 0.56 25.59
C THR A 409 15.49 0.27 24.25
N PRO A 410 14.45 -0.58 24.20
CA PRO A 410 13.61 -0.79 23.02
C PRO A 410 13.11 0.54 22.45
N GLN A 411 13.39 0.82 21.17
CA GLN A 411 12.97 2.09 20.56
C GLN A 411 12.84 2.06 19.04
N LYS A 412 11.98 2.94 18.55
CA LYS A 412 11.93 3.39 17.15
C LYS A 412 13.05 4.40 16.90
N LEU A 413 13.79 4.21 15.83
CA LEU A 413 14.75 5.15 15.26
C LEU A 413 14.27 5.56 13.86
N ASN A 414 14.69 6.73 13.41
CA ASN A 414 14.42 7.27 12.09
C ASN A 414 15.76 7.50 11.39
N ILE A 415 15.93 6.95 10.18
CA ILE A 415 17.10 7.12 9.32
C ILE A 415 16.70 8.08 8.21
N GLU A 416 17.13 9.33 8.35
CA GLU A 416 16.90 10.41 7.38
C GLU A 416 18.04 10.45 6.36
N LEU A 417 17.71 10.58 5.08
CA LEU A 417 18.62 10.84 3.96
C LEU A 417 18.24 12.17 3.31
N SER A 418 19.18 13.10 3.17
CA SER A 418 18.91 14.47 2.72
C SER A 418 19.92 14.92 1.66
N LEU A 419 19.47 15.21 0.44
CA LEU A 419 20.33 15.70 -0.64
C LEU A 419 20.67 17.18 -0.40
N ARG A 420 21.91 17.44 -0.01
CA ARG A 420 22.38 18.72 0.53
C ARG A 420 22.06 19.91 -0.37
N GLY A 421 21.49 20.96 0.23
CA GLY A 421 21.14 22.21 -0.48
C GLY A 421 19.91 22.11 -1.38
N THR A 422 19.15 21.02 -1.29
CA THR A 422 17.90 20.81 -2.02
C THR A 422 16.71 20.58 -1.06
N LYS A 423 15.53 20.29 -1.62
CA LYS A 423 14.32 19.88 -0.89
C LYS A 423 14.14 18.35 -0.82
N TYR A 424 15.05 17.58 -1.43
CA TYR A 424 14.86 16.14 -1.60
C TYR A 424 15.44 15.40 -0.40
N GLN A 425 14.56 14.74 0.34
CA GLN A 425 14.86 13.95 1.52
C GLN A 425 14.00 12.69 1.53
N ASN A 426 14.36 11.70 2.32
CA ASN A 426 13.53 10.53 2.61
C ASN A 426 13.87 9.98 4.00
N ASN A 427 12.91 9.34 4.67
CA ASN A 427 13.05 8.90 6.05
C ASN A 427 12.50 7.49 6.28
N TYR A 428 13.31 6.62 6.89
CA TYR A 428 13.00 5.22 7.17
C TYR A 428 13.01 4.94 8.68
N SER A 429 11.87 4.53 9.22
CA SER A 429 11.81 4.07 10.61
C SER A 429 12.35 2.64 10.75
N ILE A 430 13.18 2.38 11.77
CA ILE A 430 13.58 1.02 12.18
C ILE A 430 13.35 0.83 13.68
N TRP A 431 13.21 -0.41 14.13
CA TRP A 431 13.04 -0.75 15.54
C TRP A 431 14.23 -1.56 16.03
N VAL A 432 14.75 -1.19 17.19
CA VAL A 432 15.88 -1.87 17.84
C VAL A 432 15.42 -2.39 19.19
N TYR A 433 15.71 -3.66 19.44
CA TYR A 433 15.31 -4.42 20.63
C TYR A 433 16.52 -5.06 21.31
N GLY A 434 16.43 -5.30 22.61
CA GLY A 434 17.47 -6.02 23.35
C GLY A 434 17.57 -7.49 22.89
N ASP A 435 18.75 -8.09 23.04
CA ASP A 435 18.91 -9.53 22.87
C ASP A 435 18.57 -10.30 24.15
N ASP A 436 19.08 -9.83 25.29
CA ASP A 436 18.89 -10.41 26.62
C ASP A 436 17.63 -9.82 27.31
N ILE A 437 16.45 -10.11 26.74
CA ILE A 437 15.14 -9.72 27.30
C ILE A 437 14.63 -10.83 28.23
N ASP A 438 14.07 -10.48 29.39
CA ASP A 438 13.47 -11.47 30.30
C ASP A 438 12.12 -11.99 29.76
N THR A 439 12.06 -13.28 29.44
CA THR A 439 10.85 -13.96 28.96
C THR A 439 10.29 -14.95 29.99
N THR A 440 10.66 -14.81 31.26
CA THR A 440 10.22 -15.69 32.35
C THR A 440 8.76 -15.40 32.72
N ILE A 441 7.95 -16.45 32.88
CA ILE A 441 6.58 -16.33 33.40
C ILE A 441 6.62 -16.38 34.94
N PRO A 442 6.04 -15.39 35.64
CA PRO A 442 5.87 -15.42 37.10
C PRO A 442 5.02 -16.60 37.60
N ASP A 443 5.33 -17.14 38.77
CA ASP A 443 4.66 -18.31 39.37
C ASP A 443 3.13 -18.12 39.61
N ASP A 444 2.63 -16.88 39.68
CA ASP A 444 1.20 -16.56 39.86
C ASP A 444 0.44 -16.34 38.53
N ILE A 445 1.13 -16.50 37.40
CA ILE A 445 0.58 -16.37 36.04
C ILE A 445 0.58 -17.72 35.33
N MET A 446 -0.58 -18.11 34.80
CA MET A 446 -0.71 -19.27 33.92
C MET A 446 -0.57 -18.82 32.46
N LEU A 447 0.54 -19.17 31.81
CA LEU A 447 0.66 -19.12 30.35
C LEU A 447 0.10 -20.42 29.76
N THR A 448 -0.77 -20.32 28.75
CA THR A 448 -1.36 -21.49 28.07
C THR A 448 -1.71 -21.20 26.60
N ASP A 449 -1.66 -22.23 25.75
CA ASP A 449 -2.06 -22.21 24.33
C ASP A 449 -3.48 -22.74 24.09
N SER A 450 -4.10 -23.28 25.14
CA SER A 450 -5.35 -24.03 25.09
C SER A 450 -6.26 -23.66 26.28
N PHE A 451 -7.56 -23.53 26.01
CA PHE A 451 -8.56 -23.14 27.00
C PHE A 451 -9.31 -24.39 27.48
N ASP A 452 -8.83 -24.99 28.57
CA ASP A 452 -9.36 -26.23 29.15
C ASP A 452 -9.83 -26.05 30.61
N GLY A 453 -10.34 -27.13 31.21
CA GLY A 453 -10.85 -27.11 32.58
C GLY A 453 -9.83 -26.70 33.65
N SER A 454 -8.52 -26.81 33.40
CA SER A 454 -7.49 -26.33 34.33
C SER A 454 -7.38 -24.80 34.32
N VAL A 455 -7.54 -24.19 33.14
CA VAL A 455 -7.62 -22.74 32.97
C VAL A 455 -8.89 -22.20 33.63
N GLU A 456 -10.02 -22.88 33.46
CA GLU A 456 -11.29 -22.54 34.12
C GLU A 456 -11.16 -22.56 35.65
N GLU A 457 -10.62 -23.64 36.23
CA GLU A 457 -10.40 -23.77 37.68
C GLU A 457 -9.42 -22.71 38.23
N PHE A 458 -8.41 -22.32 37.45
CA PHE A 458 -7.44 -21.29 37.85
C PHE A 458 -8.09 -19.89 37.86
N LEU A 459 -8.91 -19.56 36.87
CA LEU A 459 -9.68 -18.31 36.83
C LEU A 459 -10.72 -18.24 37.96
N GLU A 460 -11.43 -19.33 38.27
CA GLU A 460 -12.38 -19.37 39.39
C GLU A 460 -11.74 -19.08 40.76
N LYS A 461 -10.47 -19.47 40.93
CA LYS A 461 -9.67 -19.19 42.13
C LYS A 461 -9.12 -17.76 42.20
N GLY A 462 -9.21 -16.98 41.12
CA GLY A 462 -8.71 -15.61 41.04
C GLY A 462 -7.34 -15.46 40.36
N GLY A 463 -6.88 -16.47 39.63
CA GLY A 463 -5.61 -16.44 38.92
C GLY A 463 -5.55 -15.47 37.72
N LYS A 464 -4.32 -15.18 37.27
CA LYS A 464 -3.99 -14.40 36.06
C LYS A 464 -3.65 -15.37 34.92
N VAL A 465 -4.38 -15.37 33.82
CA VAL A 465 -4.08 -16.19 32.64
C VAL A 465 -3.58 -15.32 31.49
N ILE A 466 -2.50 -15.73 30.84
CA ILE A 466 -2.11 -15.27 29.50
C ILE A 466 -2.40 -16.42 28.53
N PHE A 467 -3.32 -16.20 27.59
CA PHE A 467 -3.69 -17.18 26.57
C PHE A 467 -3.08 -16.79 25.22
N VAL A 468 -2.21 -17.67 24.70
CA VAL A 468 -1.41 -17.48 23.47
C VAL A 468 -1.57 -18.71 22.59
N PRO A 469 -2.64 -18.80 21.77
CA PRO A 469 -2.90 -19.98 20.95
C PRO A 469 -1.92 -20.06 19.78
N ALA A 470 -1.52 -21.29 19.44
CA ALA A 470 -0.79 -21.55 18.21
C ALA A 470 -1.61 -21.17 16.96
N LYS A 471 -0.91 -20.88 15.85
CA LYS A 471 -1.49 -20.37 14.62
C LYS A 471 -2.58 -21.28 14.04
N ASP A 472 -3.62 -20.64 13.50
CA ASP A 472 -4.79 -21.24 12.87
C ASP A 472 -5.58 -22.22 13.76
N LYS A 473 -5.37 -22.22 15.09
CA LYS A 473 -6.14 -23.01 16.05
C LYS A 473 -7.54 -22.47 16.31
N LEU A 474 -7.69 -21.15 16.46
CA LEU A 474 -8.96 -20.51 16.82
C LEU A 474 -10.00 -20.60 15.71
N ILE A 475 -11.21 -21.06 16.05
CA ILE A 475 -12.32 -21.20 15.09
C ILE A 475 -13.03 -19.86 14.88
N ASN A 476 -13.28 -19.09 15.94
CA ASN A 476 -13.98 -17.81 15.88
C ASN A 476 -13.02 -16.64 15.57
N SER A 477 -12.29 -16.75 14.45
CA SER A 477 -11.23 -15.82 14.08
C SER A 477 -11.21 -15.48 12.59
N VAL A 478 -10.53 -14.40 12.25
CA VAL A 478 -10.07 -14.08 10.89
C VAL A 478 -8.57 -14.42 10.80
N LYS A 479 -8.05 -14.72 9.62
CA LYS A 479 -6.60 -14.92 9.37
C LYS A 479 -5.89 -13.57 9.35
N GLY A 480 -4.72 -13.43 9.97
CA GLY A 480 -3.97 -12.17 9.96
C GLY A 480 -3.32 -11.81 8.61
N ALA A 481 -3.25 -10.51 8.32
CA ALA A 481 -2.52 -9.91 7.20
C ALA A 481 -1.81 -8.63 7.66
N PHE A 482 -0.76 -8.21 6.95
CA PHE A 482 -0.10 -6.94 7.18
C PHE A 482 -0.64 -5.82 6.30
N GLN A 483 -0.72 -6.05 4.97
CA GLN A 483 -1.26 -5.03 4.06
C GLN A 483 -2.79 -4.90 4.21
N THR A 484 -3.32 -3.73 3.84
CA THR A 484 -4.76 -3.51 3.72
C THR A 484 -5.39 -4.38 2.63
N ASP A 485 -6.70 -4.65 2.71
CA ASP A 485 -7.45 -5.35 1.66
C ASP A 485 -7.23 -4.78 0.24
N PHE A 486 -7.29 -5.67 -0.74
CA PHE A 486 -7.10 -5.33 -2.16
C PHE A 486 -8.37 -4.67 -2.73
N TRP A 487 -8.35 -3.34 -2.70
CA TRP A 487 -9.30 -2.31 -3.19
C TRP A 487 -10.83 -2.51 -3.04
N CYS A 488 -11.41 -3.70 -3.21
CA CYS A 488 -12.84 -3.97 -3.04
C CYS A 488 -13.14 -5.41 -2.57
N PHE A 489 -12.99 -5.66 -1.27
CA PHE A 489 -13.37 -6.92 -0.60
C PHE A 489 -14.61 -7.64 -1.16
N PRO A 490 -15.81 -7.02 -1.27
CA PRO A 490 -17.00 -7.74 -1.73
C PRO A 490 -16.95 -8.13 -3.22
N MET A 491 -16.07 -7.53 -4.03
CA MET A 491 -15.82 -7.98 -5.40
C MET A 491 -14.83 -9.14 -5.42
N PHE A 492 -13.66 -9.00 -4.79
CA PHE A 492 -12.63 -10.04 -4.82
C PHE A 492 -12.99 -11.28 -4.01
N ARG A 493 -13.79 -11.17 -2.95
CA ARG A 493 -14.42 -12.32 -2.30
C ARG A 493 -15.30 -13.11 -3.28
N ARG A 494 -16.06 -12.44 -4.15
CA ARG A 494 -16.88 -13.13 -5.16
C ARG A 494 -16.01 -13.75 -6.26
N ALA A 495 -14.93 -13.09 -6.65
CA ALA A 495 -13.94 -13.66 -7.58
C ALA A 495 -13.27 -14.91 -7.00
N ALA A 496 -12.82 -14.87 -5.74
CA ALA A 496 -12.15 -15.97 -5.07
C ALA A 496 -13.06 -17.21 -4.96
N LEU A 497 -14.30 -17.02 -4.50
CA LEU A 497 -15.28 -18.11 -4.42
C LEU A 497 -15.65 -18.69 -5.80
N ARG A 498 -15.70 -17.86 -6.85
CA ARG A 498 -15.97 -18.32 -8.23
C ARG A 498 -14.79 -19.10 -8.81
N ASN A 499 -13.57 -18.65 -8.52
CA ASN A 499 -12.33 -19.21 -9.05
C ASN A 499 -11.74 -20.33 -8.16
N ASN A 500 -12.41 -20.69 -7.05
CA ASN A 500 -11.96 -21.66 -6.04
C ASN A 500 -10.57 -21.33 -5.43
N VAL A 501 -10.36 -20.04 -5.12
CA VAL A 501 -9.17 -19.50 -4.43
C VAL A 501 -9.55 -19.17 -2.98
N GLU A 502 -8.59 -19.22 -2.05
CA GLU A 502 -8.80 -18.76 -0.66
C GLU A 502 -9.28 -17.30 -0.65
N VAL A 503 -10.28 -16.99 0.17
CA VAL A 503 -10.74 -15.61 0.36
C VAL A 503 -9.73 -14.87 1.23
N ALA A 504 -9.22 -13.73 0.76
CA ALA A 504 -8.29 -12.89 1.50
C ALA A 504 -8.84 -12.53 2.90
N PRO A 505 -7.97 -12.32 3.90
CA PRO A 505 -8.32 -11.77 5.20
C PRO A 505 -9.31 -10.61 5.13
N GLY A 506 -9.05 -9.59 4.30
CA GLY A 506 -9.92 -8.43 4.17
C GLY A 506 -9.85 -7.48 5.36
N THR A 507 -8.67 -7.34 5.96
CA THR A 507 -8.38 -6.48 7.12
C THR A 507 -7.61 -5.24 6.68
N LEU A 508 -7.72 -4.14 7.43
CA LEU A 508 -7.20 -2.81 7.05
C LEU A 508 -6.11 -2.29 8.02
N GLY A 509 -5.38 -3.19 8.68
CA GLY A 509 -4.37 -2.87 9.70
C GLY A 509 -4.88 -2.92 11.14
N ILE A 510 -4.06 -2.47 12.09
CA ILE A 510 -4.44 -2.36 13.51
C ILE A 510 -4.89 -0.94 13.89
N LEU A 511 -5.66 -0.84 14.98
CA LEU A 511 -5.87 0.36 15.78
C LEU A 511 -5.51 0.04 17.24
N CYS A 512 -4.72 0.87 17.90
CA CYS A 512 -4.47 0.78 19.34
C CYS A 512 -4.17 2.14 19.99
N ASP A 513 -4.23 2.19 21.33
CA ASP A 513 -3.65 3.28 22.11
C ASP A 513 -2.19 2.91 22.47
N PRO A 514 -1.17 3.57 21.88
CA PRO A 514 0.23 3.26 22.18
C PRO A 514 0.65 3.62 23.61
N SER A 515 -0.17 4.35 24.37
CA SER A 515 0.02 4.61 25.80
C SER A 515 -0.57 3.51 26.71
N HIS A 516 -1.27 2.52 26.14
CA HIS A 516 -1.80 1.40 26.91
C HIS A 516 -0.67 0.59 27.55
N LYS A 517 -0.81 0.26 28.84
CA LYS A 517 0.27 -0.35 29.64
C LYS A 517 0.79 -1.70 29.09
N ALA A 518 -0.04 -2.43 28.35
CA ALA A 518 0.36 -3.67 27.67
C ALA A 518 1.38 -3.46 26.53
N LEU A 519 1.51 -2.22 26.03
CA LEU A 519 2.45 -1.82 24.97
C LEU A 519 3.61 -0.96 25.52
N ALA A 520 3.71 -0.77 26.85
CA ALA A 520 4.68 0.15 27.45
C ALA A 520 6.14 -0.20 27.14
N ASP A 521 6.45 -1.50 26.99
CA ASP A 521 7.78 -1.99 26.63
C ASP A 521 7.88 -2.37 25.13
N PHE A 522 6.87 -2.06 24.31
CA PHE A 522 6.83 -2.34 22.87
C PHE A 522 6.51 -1.07 22.06
N PRO A 523 7.54 -0.30 21.63
CA PRO A 523 7.39 0.97 20.91
C PRO A 523 6.44 0.88 19.71
N SER A 524 5.26 1.46 19.88
CA SER A 524 4.11 1.36 18.98
C SER A 524 3.56 2.73 18.61
N GLU A 525 2.87 2.76 17.49
CA GLU A 525 2.05 3.88 17.03
C GLU A 525 0.58 3.42 17.06
N TYR A 526 -0.37 4.34 16.82
CA TYR A 526 -1.79 4.00 16.86
C TYR A 526 -2.25 3.06 15.71
N HIS A 527 -1.36 2.76 14.76
CA HIS A 527 -1.62 2.01 13.53
C HIS A 527 -0.53 0.94 13.26
N SER A 528 -0.76 0.10 12.24
CA SER A 528 0.24 -0.85 11.75
C SER A 528 1.47 -0.13 11.20
N ASN A 529 2.65 -0.58 11.60
CA ASN A 529 3.94 -0.21 11.01
C ASN A 529 4.86 -1.46 10.99
N TRP A 530 6.03 -1.41 10.38
CA TRP A 530 6.79 -2.61 9.97
C TRP A 530 7.18 -3.56 11.12
N GLN A 531 7.30 -3.08 12.35
CA GLN A 531 7.53 -3.95 13.52
C GLN A 531 6.35 -4.89 13.82
N TRP A 532 5.15 -4.56 13.35
CA TRP A 532 3.98 -5.43 13.51
C TRP A 532 3.95 -6.59 12.50
N TRP A 533 4.76 -6.59 11.44
CA TRP A 533 4.64 -7.52 10.31
C TRP A 533 4.64 -8.99 10.75
N HIS A 534 5.68 -9.45 11.47
CA HIS A 534 5.75 -10.85 11.91
C HIS A 534 4.69 -11.20 12.97
N LEU A 535 4.19 -10.22 13.73
CA LEU A 535 3.09 -10.43 14.69
C LEU A 535 1.77 -10.67 13.95
N VAL A 536 1.37 -9.75 13.07
CA VAL A 536 0.08 -9.85 12.37
C VAL A 536 0.06 -10.97 11.33
N LYS A 537 1.20 -11.28 10.68
CA LYS A 537 1.29 -12.44 9.76
C LYS A 537 1.23 -13.80 10.49
N ASN A 538 1.40 -13.81 11.81
CA ASN A 538 1.26 -14.98 12.68
C ASN A 538 0.08 -14.85 13.66
N SER A 539 -0.93 -14.05 13.33
CA SER A 539 -2.12 -13.85 14.16
C SER A 539 -3.39 -14.44 13.56
N ASN A 540 -4.35 -14.69 14.45
CA ASN A 540 -5.72 -15.04 14.11
C ASN A 540 -6.70 -14.13 14.89
N PRO A 541 -6.89 -12.85 14.48
CA PRO A 541 -7.74 -11.89 15.18
C PRO A 541 -9.11 -12.47 15.54
N VAL A 542 -9.48 -12.39 16.82
CA VAL A 542 -10.70 -13.02 17.37
C VAL A 542 -11.92 -12.14 17.11
N ILE A 543 -13.03 -12.74 16.71
CA ILE A 543 -14.29 -12.03 16.49
C ILE A 543 -14.98 -11.75 17.83
N LEU A 544 -15.01 -10.48 18.23
CA LEU A 544 -15.54 -9.97 19.49
C LEU A 544 -16.94 -9.32 19.34
N ASP A 545 -17.69 -9.69 18.30
CA ASP A 545 -18.99 -9.08 17.98
C ASP A 545 -20.02 -9.18 19.12
N ASP A 546 -19.98 -10.26 19.91
CA ASP A 546 -20.90 -10.50 21.03
C ASP A 546 -20.43 -9.86 22.36
N THR A 547 -19.35 -9.06 22.34
CA THR A 547 -18.92 -8.26 23.51
C THR A 547 -19.82 -7.04 23.72
N PRO A 548 -19.82 -6.41 24.91
CA PRO A 548 -20.53 -5.16 25.15
C PRO A 548 -20.27 -4.09 24.08
N ALA A 549 -21.27 -3.24 23.82
CA ALA A 549 -21.23 -2.24 22.76
C ALA A 549 -20.01 -1.30 22.90
N ASP A 550 -19.67 -0.92 24.13
CA ASP A 550 -18.56 -0.08 24.53
C ASP A 550 -17.21 -0.82 24.69
N TYR A 551 -17.19 -2.15 24.62
CA TYR A 551 -15.95 -2.92 24.71
C TYR A 551 -15.05 -2.67 23.50
N ARG A 552 -13.76 -2.39 23.76
CA ARG A 552 -12.70 -2.24 22.77
C ARG A 552 -11.52 -3.13 23.17
N PRO A 553 -10.94 -3.94 22.27
CA PRO A 553 -9.71 -4.67 22.55
C PRO A 553 -8.52 -3.70 22.68
N VAL A 554 -7.45 -4.12 23.36
CA VAL A 554 -6.23 -3.34 23.56
C VAL A 554 -5.52 -3.05 22.24
N VAL A 555 -5.49 -4.06 21.35
CA VAL A 555 -5.11 -3.90 19.95
C VAL A 555 -6.20 -4.52 19.08
N GLN A 556 -6.89 -3.65 18.35
CA GLN A 556 -7.95 -3.99 17.42
C GLN A 556 -7.36 -4.19 16.03
N VAL A 557 -7.89 -5.14 15.26
CA VAL A 557 -7.70 -5.18 13.81
C VAL A 557 -8.94 -4.57 13.15
N ILE A 558 -8.71 -3.69 12.18
CA ILE A 558 -9.77 -3.03 11.43
C ILE A 558 -10.28 -4.02 10.38
N ASP A 559 -11.58 -4.32 10.40
CA ASP A 559 -12.22 -5.17 9.41
C ASP A 559 -12.76 -4.35 8.22
N ASN A 560 -12.96 -4.97 7.06
CA ASN A 560 -13.55 -4.31 5.90
C ASN A 560 -15.01 -3.88 6.13
N PHE A 561 -15.40 -2.82 5.41
CA PHE A 561 -16.73 -2.20 5.44
C PHE A 561 -17.92 -3.13 5.10
N TRP A 562 -17.68 -4.34 4.60
CA TRP A 562 -18.73 -5.30 4.28
C TRP A 562 -19.09 -6.20 5.47
N ARG A 563 -18.11 -6.56 6.31
CA ARG A 563 -18.30 -7.38 7.52
C ARG A 563 -18.42 -6.55 8.81
N ASN A 564 -17.50 -5.61 9.01
CA ASN A 564 -17.34 -4.83 10.24
C ASN A 564 -17.30 -5.71 11.51
N HIS A 565 -16.54 -6.81 11.54
CA HIS A 565 -16.30 -7.53 12.79
C HIS A 565 -15.44 -6.69 13.74
N LYS A 566 -15.73 -6.76 15.04
CA LYS A 566 -14.83 -6.24 16.08
C LYS A 566 -13.71 -7.25 16.28
N LEU A 567 -12.57 -7.07 15.60
CA LEU A 567 -11.47 -8.05 15.64
C LEU A 567 -10.43 -7.67 16.70
N GLY A 568 -10.11 -8.56 17.64
CA GLY A 568 -9.08 -8.32 18.66
C GLY A 568 -7.87 -9.24 18.51
N ILE A 569 -6.66 -8.68 18.51
CA ILE A 569 -5.41 -9.46 18.60
C ILE A 569 -4.78 -9.44 19.98
N LEU A 570 -4.98 -8.37 20.75
CA LEU A 570 -4.65 -8.30 22.18
C LEU A 570 -5.86 -7.72 22.92
N PHE A 571 -6.38 -8.44 23.92
CA PHE A 571 -7.52 -7.97 24.70
C PHE A 571 -7.60 -8.62 26.08
N GLU A 572 -8.30 -7.97 27.01
CA GLU A 572 -8.38 -8.42 28.40
C GLU A 572 -9.81 -8.50 28.93
N ILE A 573 -10.09 -9.54 29.72
CA ILE A 573 -11.41 -9.86 30.24
C ILE A 573 -11.29 -10.33 31.69
N LYS A 574 -12.20 -9.85 32.55
CA LYS A 574 -12.39 -10.39 33.89
C LYS A 574 -13.30 -11.61 33.81
N VAL A 575 -12.89 -12.72 34.41
CA VAL A 575 -13.65 -13.99 34.36
C VAL A 575 -13.92 -14.47 35.78
N GLY A 576 -15.09 -14.10 36.30
CA GLY A 576 -15.46 -14.33 37.69
C GLY A 576 -14.55 -13.60 38.67
N LYS A 577 -13.60 -14.31 39.29
CA LYS A 577 -12.57 -13.72 40.16
C LYS A 577 -11.23 -13.50 39.44
N GLY A 578 -10.99 -14.24 38.37
CA GLY A 578 -9.73 -14.25 37.63
C GLY A 578 -9.67 -13.17 36.56
N LYS A 579 -8.49 -13.08 35.94
CA LYS A 579 -8.20 -12.14 34.85
C LYS A 579 -7.57 -12.91 33.69
N LEU A 580 -8.04 -12.64 32.48
CA LEU A 580 -7.61 -13.30 31.26
C LEU A 580 -7.10 -12.26 30.28
N LEU A 581 -5.83 -12.36 29.88
CA LEU A 581 -5.23 -11.62 28.78
C LEU A 581 -5.12 -12.57 27.59
N VAL A 582 -5.79 -12.24 26.48
CA VAL A 582 -5.74 -13.01 25.24
C VAL A 582 -4.82 -12.29 24.27
N CYS A 583 -3.79 -12.99 23.80
CA CYS A 583 -2.95 -12.56 22.70
C CYS A 583 -3.10 -13.56 21.55
N ALA A 584 -3.92 -13.22 20.55
CA ALA A 584 -4.21 -14.08 19.39
C ALA A 584 -3.12 -14.02 18.31
N ILE A 585 -1.85 -13.99 18.75
CA ILE A 585 -0.64 -14.06 17.94
C ILE A 585 0.12 -15.29 18.43
N ASP A 586 0.63 -16.09 17.49
CA ASP A 586 1.48 -17.25 17.79
C ASP A 586 2.89 -16.81 18.19
N LEU A 587 3.02 -16.28 19.42
CA LEU A 587 4.30 -15.74 19.92
C LEU A 587 5.30 -16.87 20.17
N LEU A 588 4.83 -18.00 20.72
CA LEU A 588 5.70 -19.05 21.27
C LEU A 588 6.54 -19.74 20.19
N ASP A 589 5.94 -20.04 19.03
CA ASP A 589 6.65 -20.66 17.90
C ASP A 589 7.49 -19.66 17.07
N ASN A 590 7.47 -18.35 17.41
CA ASN A 590 8.12 -17.28 16.65
C ASN A 590 9.08 -16.41 17.51
N MET A 591 9.53 -16.90 18.66
CA MET A 591 10.46 -16.19 19.57
C MET A 591 11.87 -15.98 18.99
N ASP A 592 12.18 -16.45 17.77
CA ASP A 592 13.42 -16.08 17.06
C ASP A 592 13.42 -14.61 16.63
N LYS A 593 12.25 -13.99 16.43
CA LYS A 593 12.10 -12.59 16.01
C LYS A 593 12.24 -11.63 17.20
N PRO A 594 13.07 -10.57 17.11
CA PRO A 594 13.29 -9.64 18.22
C PRO A 594 12.02 -8.88 18.61
N GLU A 595 11.19 -8.46 17.65
CA GLU A 595 9.92 -7.80 17.91
C GLU A 595 8.89 -8.69 18.63
N ILE A 596 8.88 -10.00 18.35
CA ILE A 596 7.99 -10.97 19.00
C ILE A 596 8.43 -11.21 20.44
N ARG A 597 9.74 -11.37 20.69
CA ARG A 597 10.27 -11.43 22.06
C ARG A 597 9.95 -10.18 22.87
N GLN A 598 10.12 -9.00 22.28
CA GLN A 598 9.82 -7.74 22.96
C GLN A 598 8.32 -7.61 23.27
N PHE A 599 7.45 -7.94 22.33
CA PHE A 599 6.01 -7.88 22.55
C PHE A 599 5.57 -8.89 23.62
N TYR A 600 6.10 -10.11 23.59
CA TYR A 600 5.91 -11.12 24.63
C TYR A 600 6.33 -10.59 26.01
N HIS A 601 7.50 -9.98 26.13
CA HIS A 601 7.96 -9.35 27.38
C HIS A 601 6.99 -8.26 27.86
N SER A 602 6.56 -7.36 26.97
CA SER A 602 5.60 -6.29 27.28
C SER A 602 4.27 -6.81 27.83
N ILE A 603 3.71 -7.89 27.26
CA ILE A 603 2.46 -8.48 27.76
C ILE A 603 2.63 -9.25 29.07
N VAL A 604 3.80 -9.88 29.31
CA VAL A 604 4.11 -10.57 30.57
C VAL A 604 4.31 -9.57 31.72
N ASN A 605 5.14 -8.54 31.51
CA ASN A 605 5.30 -7.43 32.46
C ASN A 605 3.96 -6.79 32.81
N TYR A 606 3.11 -6.57 31.80
CA TYR A 606 1.78 -6.01 32.00
C TYR A 606 0.91 -6.90 32.88
N ALA A 607 0.83 -8.20 32.57
CA ALA A 607 0.03 -9.17 33.32
C ALA A 607 0.51 -9.35 34.77
N ASP A 608 1.82 -9.20 35.04
CA ASP A 608 2.34 -9.19 36.41
C ASP A 608 1.98 -7.90 37.16
N SER A 609 2.00 -6.77 36.45
CA SER A 609 1.78 -5.45 37.05
C SER A 609 0.38 -5.27 37.67
N PRO A 610 0.23 -4.36 38.65
CA PRO A 610 -1.07 -3.86 39.08
C PRO A 610 -1.87 -3.14 37.98
N GLY A 611 -1.27 -2.91 36.81
CA GLY A 611 -1.91 -2.35 35.63
C GLY A 611 -2.87 -3.31 34.93
N PHE A 612 -2.66 -4.63 35.03
CA PHE A 612 -3.58 -5.64 34.51
C PHE A 612 -4.84 -5.69 35.37
N SER A 613 -5.89 -4.99 34.94
CA SER A 613 -7.11 -4.77 35.73
C SER A 613 -8.34 -4.65 34.81
N PRO A 614 -8.70 -5.73 34.09
CA PRO A 614 -9.82 -5.71 33.14
C PRO A 614 -11.12 -5.28 33.81
N SER A 615 -11.75 -4.26 33.21
CA SER A 615 -13.01 -3.68 33.66
C SER A 615 -14.23 -4.46 33.16
N SER A 616 -14.13 -5.04 31.96
CA SER A 616 -15.20 -5.80 31.32
C SER A 616 -15.20 -7.25 31.79
N GLU A 617 -16.37 -7.74 32.20
CA GLU A 617 -16.56 -9.08 32.75
C GLU A 617 -17.35 -9.97 31.78
N MET A 618 -16.94 -11.22 31.65
CA MET A 618 -17.58 -12.23 30.80
C MET A 618 -17.71 -13.55 31.58
N ASP A 619 -18.79 -14.29 31.36
CA ASP A 619 -18.96 -15.62 31.96
C ASP A 619 -18.09 -16.67 31.25
N ILE A 620 -17.75 -17.73 31.97
CA ILE A 620 -16.82 -18.76 31.50
C ILE A 620 -17.30 -19.48 30.22
N ASN A 621 -18.61 -19.60 29.97
CA ASN A 621 -19.12 -20.27 28.78
C ASN A 621 -18.98 -19.39 27.53
N SER A 622 -19.23 -18.09 27.68
CA SER A 622 -19.00 -17.11 26.61
C SER A 622 -17.52 -17.04 26.25
N VAL A 623 -16.61 -17.09 27.24
CA VAL A 623 -15.15 -17.20 26.98
C VAL A 623 -14.81 -18.50 26.26
N ARG A 624 -15.42 -19.64 26.64
CA ARG A 624 -15.16 -20.94 26.00
C ARG A 624 -15.59 -20.98 24.53
N GLU A 625 -16.72 -20.38 24.17
CA GLU A 625 -17.13 -20.27 22.76
C GLU A 625 -16.28 -19.25 21.99
N LEU A 626 -15.86 -18.15 22.63
CA LEU A 626 -14.96 -17.14 22.04
C LEU A 626 -13.58 -17.72 21.68
N LEU A 627 -12.98 -18.52 22.58
CA LEU A 627 -11.62 -19.08 22.45
C LEU A 627 -11.60 -20.52 21.92
N LYS A 628 -12.71 -20.96 21.31
CA LYS A 628 -12.89 -22.32 20.81
C LYS A 628 -11.85 -22.68 19.73
N SER A 629 -11.06 -23.71 19.98
CA SER A 629 -10.04 -24.22 19.06
C SER A 629 -10.48 -25.47 18.28
N LYS A 630 -9.77 -25.76 17.19
CA LYS A 630 -9.88 -26.98 16.37
C LYS A 630 -9.34 -28.22 17.08
#